data_AF-A0A917V3E9-F1
#
_entry.id   AF-A0A917V3E9-F1
#
_cell.length_a   1.000
_cell.length_b   1.000
_cell.length_c   1.000
_cell.angle_alpha   90.00
_cell.angle_beta   90.00
_cell.angle_gamma   90.00
#
_symmetry.space_group_name_H-M   'P 1'
#
loop_
_entity.id
_entity.type
_entity.pdbx_description
1 polymer ?
#
loop_
_entity_poly.entity_id
_entity_poly.type
_entity_poly.pdbx_seq_one_letter_code
_entity_poly.pdbx_strand_id
1 'polypeptide(L)' 'MSDPADPNAVIDALAPLLGLEIADEDRAGVATHLATAARLYALVEAVAIPDAEEPAAIFTPAPIGEGVT' A
#
# COMPACT_ATOMS: atom_id res chain seq x y z
N MET A 1 15.51 15.38 -11.35
CA MET A 1 14.09 15.08 -11.08
C MET A 1 14.10 13.66 -10.56
N SER A 2 13.86 13.46 -9.26
CA SER A 2 13.95 12.12 -8.66
C SER A 2 12.83 11.24 -9.19
N ASP A 3 13.13 9.98 -9.46
CA ASP A 3 12.14 8.95 -9.75
C ASP A 3 11.18 8.86 -8.54
N PRO A 4 9.85 8.97 -8.71
CA PRO A 4 8.89 8.73 -7.62
C PRO A 4 9.03 7.32 -6.99
N ALA A 5 9.77 6.42 -7.63
CA ALA A 5 10.14 5.12 -7.11
C ALA A 5 11.45 5.07 -6.30
N ASP A 6 12.13 6.19 -5.98
CA ASP A 6 13.33 6.14 -5.12
C ASP A 6 12.96 5.63 -3.72
N PRO A 7 13.37 4.39 -3.36
CA PRO A 7 12.94 3.78 -2.11
C PRO A 7 13.47 4.53 -0.88
N ASN A 8 14.62 5.19 -0.99
CA ASN A 8 15.19 5.93 0.13
C ASN A 8 14.40 7.21 0.40
N ALA A 9 13.98 7.92 -0.64
CA ALA A 9 13.13 9.09 -0.50
C ALA A 9 11.76 8.73 0.12
N VAL A 10 11.21 7.57 -0.26
CA VAL A 10 9.97 7.04 0.33
C VAL A 10 10.17 6.71 1.81
N ILE A 11 11.28 6.05 2.17
CA ILE A 11 11.62 5.75 3.57
C ILE A 11 11.73 7.04 4.39
N ASP A 12 12.51 8.01 3.91
CA ASP A 12 12.76 9.28 4.62
C ASP A 12 11.46 10.09 4.83
N ALA A 13 10.51 10.00 3.89
CA ALA A 13 9.24 10.69 3.99
C ALA A 13 8.21 9.95 4.88
N LEU A 14 8.07 8.63 4.71
CA LEU A 14 6.98 7.88 5.32
C LEU A 14 7.32 7.29 6.68
N ALA A 15 8.57 6.90 6.94
CA ALA A 15 8.92 6.28 8.21
C ALA A 15 8.62 7.22 9.40
N PRO A 16 8.99 8.52 9.39
CA PRO A 16 8.63 9.44 10.47
C PRO A 16 7.12 9.70 10.56
N LEU A 17 6.44 9.82 9.41
CA LEU A 17 4.99 10.06 9.35
C LEU A 17 4.19 8.92 9.99
N LEU A 18 4.66 7.68 9.82
CA LEU A 18 4.04 6.46 10.35
C LEU A 18 4.55 6.08 11.75
N GLY A 19 5.53 6.80 12.29
CA GLY A 19 6.16 6.49 13.57
C GLY A 19 6.97 5.18 13.53
N LEU A 20 7.54 4.83 12.39
CA LEU A 20 8.37 3.64 12.20
C LEU A 20 9.85 3.98 12.42
N GLU A 21 10.49 3.27 13.33
CA GLU A 21 11.95 3.29 13.47
C GLU A 21 12.55 2.21 12.57
N ILE A 22 13.50 2.61 11.71
CA ILE A 22 14.24 1.70 10.84
C ILE A 22 15.70 1.79 11.26
N ALA A 23 16.24 0.68 11.76
CA ALA A 23 17.66 0.61 12.09
C ALA A 23 18.51 0.76 10.82
N ASP A 24 19.70 1.36 10.95
CA ASP A 24 20.59 1.62 9.81
C ASP A 24 20.95 0.32 9.05
N GLU A 25 21.12 -0.77 9.79
CA GLU A 25 21.41 -2.11 9.25
C GLU A 25 20.26 -2.71 8.43
N ASP A 26 19.01 -2.35 8.73
CA ASP A 26 17.81 -2.84 8.03
C ASP A 26 17.46 -2.00 6.80
N ARG A 27 17.95 -0.76 6.73
CA ARG A 27 17.56 0.23 5.71
C ARG A 27 17.73 -0.27 4.28
N ALA A 28 18.85 -0.93 3.99
CA ALA A 28 19.12 -1.50 2.66
C ALA A 28 18.11 -2.61 2.31
N GLY A 29 17.72 -3.42 3.30
CA GLY A 29 16.69 -4.43 3.18
C GLY A 29 15.33 -3.81 2.90
N VAL A 30 14.91 -2.80 3.67
CA VAL A 30 13.63 -2.11 3.47
C VAL A 30 13.57 -1.48 2.08
N ALA A 31 14.64 -0.79 1.65
CA ALA A 31 14.72 -0.18 0.32
C ALA A 31 14.54 -1.21 -0.81
N THR A 32 15.15 -2.40 -0.66
CA THR A 32 15.04 -3.49 -1.63
C THR A 32 13.60 -4.04 -1.75
N HIS A 33 12.92 -4.22 -0.61
CA HIS A 33 11.54 -4.68 -0.61
C HIS A 33 10.57 -3.63 -1.15
N LEU A 34 10.79 -2.34 -0.83
CA LEU A 34 10.02 -1.23 -1.41
C LEU A 34 10.19 -1.15 -2.93
N ALA A 35 11.42 -1.28 -3.45
CA ALA A 35 11.66 -1.32 -4.88
C ALA A 35 10.93 -2.50 -5.56
N THR A 36 10.83 -3.64 -4.87
CA THR A 36 10.10 -4.81 -5.37
C THR A 36 8.60 -4.56 -5.37
N ALA A 37 8.06 -3.99 -4.29
CA ALA A 37 6.65 -3.60 -4.22
C ALA A 37 6.28 -2.57 -5.30
N ALA A 38 7.15 -1.59 -5.58
CA ALA A 38 6.93 -0.61 -6.65
C ALA A 38 6.81 -1.27 -8.04
N ARG A 39 7.61 -2.30 -8.32
CA ARG A 39 7.49 -3.08 -9.57
C ARG A 39 6.16 -3.82 -9.67
N LEU A 40 5.67 -4.37 -8.56
CA LEU A 40 4.36 -5.04 -8.51
C LEU A 40 3.22 -4.03 -8.66
N TYR A 41 3.34 -2.87 -8.01
CA TYR A 41 2.38 -1.77 -8.14
C TYR A 41 2.23 -1.34 -9.60
N ALA A 42 3.33 -1.16 -10.34
CA ALA A 42 3.27 -0.79 -11.76
C ALA A 42 2.49 -1.80 -12.62
N LEU A 43 2.48 -3.09 -12.26
CA LEU A 43 1.68 -4.10 -12.95
C LEU A 43 0.19 -3.94 -12.66
N VAL A 44 -0.16 -3.58 -11.43
CA VAL A 44 -1.56 -3.39 -11.00
C VAL A 44 -2.10 -2.04 -11.48
N GLU A 45 -1.31 -0.97 -11.42
CA GLU A 45 -1.67 0.38 -11.88
C GLU A 45 -1.96 0.41 -13.39
N ALA A 46 -1.31 -0.46 -14.17
CA ALA A 46 -1.57 -0.58 -15.60
C ALA A 46 -2.97 -1.13 -15.94
N VAL A 47 -3.71 -1.66 -14.95
CA VAL A 47 -5.08 -2.15 -15.14
C VAL A 47 -6.05 -0.99 -15.11
N ALA A 48 -6.82 -0.80 -16.18
CA ALA A 48 -7.90 0.19 -16.21
C ALA A 48 -9.06 -0.27 -15.33
N ILE A 49 -9.30 0.43 -14.22
CA ILE A 49 -10.40 0.18 -13.30
C ILE A 49 -11.38 1.36 -13.40
N PRO A 50 -12.64 1.14 -13.80
CA PRO A 50 -13.64 2.21 -13.81
C PRO A 50 -14.06 2.60 -12.39
N ASP A 51 -14.49 3.84 -12.18
CA ASP A 51 -14.93 4.35 -10.87
C ASP A 51 -16.09 3.55 -10.25
N ALA A 52 -16.84 2.83 -11.07
CA ALA A 52 -17.95 1.98 -10.63
C ALA A 52 -17.51 0.61 -10.10
N GLU A 53 -16.22 0.25 -10.22
CA GLU A 53 -15.71 -1.02 -9.71
C GLU A 53 -15.64 -0.97 -8.18
N GLU A 54 -16.25 -1.96 -7.54
CA GLU A 54 -16.30 -2.04 -6.08
C GLU A 54 -15.08 -2.80 -5.53
N PRO A 55 -14.61 -2.46 -4.31
CA PRO A 55 -13.60 -3.27 -3.62
C PRO A 55 -14.07 -4.71 -3.43
N ALA A 56 -13.13 -5.67 -3.46
CA ALA A 56 -13.44 -7.10 -3.33
C ALA A 56 -14.24 -7.47 -2.06
N ALA A 57 -14.03 -6.72 -0.97
CA ALA A 57 -14.81 -6.85 0.25
C ALA A 57 -15.67 -5.60 0.45
N ILE A 58 -16.98 -5.81 0.63
CA ILE A 58 -17.95 -4.75 0.89
C ILE A 58 -18.47 -4.90 2.30
N PHE A 59 -18.43 -3.81 3.07
CA PHE A 59 -18.98 -3.79 4.42
C PHE A 59 -20.47 -4.12 4.39
N THR A 60 -20.86 -5.11 5.20
CA THR A 60 -22.27 -5.47 5.41
C THR A 60 -22.60 -5.32 6.90
N PRO A 61 -23.49 -4.39 7.29
CA PRO A 61 -23.71 -4.03 8.69
C PRO A 61 -24.30 -5.14 9.57
N ALA A 62 -24.97 -6.12 8.96
CA ALA A 62 -25.39 -7.37 9.60
C ALA A 62 -25.68 -8.42 8.51
N PRO A 63 -25.56 -9.73 8.80
CA PRO A 63 -26.08 -10.76 7.91
C PRO A 63 -27.56 -10.49 7.62
N ILE A 64 -27.98 -10.65 6.36
CA ILE A 64 -29.40 -10.59 6.01
C ILE A 64 -30.10 -11.76 6.72
N GLY A 65 -30.74 -11.53 7.87
CA GLY A 65 -31.60 -12.52 8.52
C GLY A 65 -31.55 -12.67 10.06
N GLU A 66 -30.65 -12.01 10.79
CA GLU A 66 -30.63 -12.12 12.26
C GLU A 66 -30.98 -10.78 12.92
N GLY A 67 -32.28 -10.55 13.20
CA GLY A 67 -32.69 -9.38 14.00
C GLY A 67 -34.09 -8.79 13.78
N VAL A 68 -35.08 -9.55 13.31
CA VAL A 68 -36.51 -9.17 13.47
C VAL A 68 -37.27 -10.31 14.14
N THR A 69 -37.12 -10.38 15.46
CA THR A 69 -38.19 -10.62 16.45
C THR A 69 -37.76 -9.98 17.75
#